data_AF-A0A6P3F8Z5-F1
#
_entry.id   AF-A0A6P3F8Z5-F1
#
_cell.length_a   1.000
_cell.length_b   1.000
_cell.length_c   1.000
_cell.angle_alpha   90.00
_cell.angle_beta   90.00
_cell.angle_gamma   90.00
#
_symmetry.space_group_name_H-M   'P 1'
#
loop_
_entity.id
_entity.type
_entity.pdbx_description
1 polymer ?
#
loop_
_entity_poly.entity_id
_entity_poly.type
_entity_poly.pdbx_seq_one_letter_code
_entity_poly.pdbx_strand_id
1 'polypeptide(L)'
;MATAVVKKFWARGRGEAGGEGSEAAAAKPGVWARLGVWARALLQDYAEACKDAAAAARARPGRAALYSGLLGGAAFCFALAPSEAAFEEALLEASGTLLLLAPATRNRDSESFLQRLLWLRGRGCLRHVNLGPCSLVYEAPFDAQASLYQARCRYLQPRWVDFPGRVLDVGFVGRWWVLRARMRDCDINHDEFLHLPPHLRVVGPHHLHSEANERLFDEKYKAVVLTDDQVDQALWEEQVLQKEKKDRLTLSQAQSLVQSEVAR
;
A
#
# COMPACT_ATOMS: atom_id res chain seq x y z
N MET A 1 -30.27 14.92 -52.81
CA MET A 1 -31.24 16.04 -52.85
C MET A 1 -31.16 16.88 -51.57
N ALA A 2 -30.04 17.59 -51.33
CA ALA A 2 -29.89 18.45 -50.14
C ALA A 2 -28.84 19.57 -50.35
N THR A 3 -28.55 19.96 -51.59
CA THR A 3 -27.58 21.02 -51.91
C THR A 3 -28.17 22.16 -52.75
N ALA A 4 -29.46 22.08 -53.11
CA ALA A 4 -30.12 23.08 -53.96
C ALA A 4 -30.82 24.23 -53.21
N VAL A 5 -31.04 24.11 -51.89
CA VAL A 5 -31.82 25.11 -51.12
C VAL A 5 -30.96 26.25 -50.56
N VAL A 6 -29.66 26.02 -50.32
CA VAL A 6 -28.79 27.03 -49.70
C VAL A 6 -28.36 28.13 -50.71
N LYS A 7 -28.32 27.83 -52.00
CA LYS A 7 -27.90 28.80 -53.03
C LYS A 7 -28.95 29.87 -53.36
N LYS A 8 -30.23 29.65 -53.02
CA LYS A 8 -31.32 30.60 -53.35
C LYS A 8 -31.49 31.73 -52.34
N PHE A 9 -30.90 31.61 -51.15
CA PHE A 9 -31.02 32.63 -50.09
C PHE A 9 -29.90 33.67 -50.12
N TRP A 10 -28.76 33.39 -50.77
CA TRP A 10 -27.61 34.30 -50.84
C TRP A 10 -27.63 35.28 -52.03
N ALA A 11 -28.54 35.11 -53.00
CA ALA A 11 -28.58 35.93 -54.21
C ALA A 11 -29.59 37.10 -54.18
N ARG A 12 -30.35 37.29 -53.10
CA ARG A 12 -31.42 38.32 -53.03
C ARG A 12 -31.02 39.60 -52.27
N GLY A 13 -29.76 39.73 -51.87
CA GLY A 13 -29.26 40.87 -51.08
C GLY A 13 -28.45 41.91 -51.85
N ARG A 14 -28.63 42.03 -53.18
CA ARG A 14 -27.91 43.04 -53.97
C ARG A 14 -28.88 43.71 -54.94
N GLY A 15 -29.63 44.69 -54.43
CA GLY A 15 -30.57 45.48 -55.21
C GLY A 15 -30.96 46.76 -54.44
N GLU A 16 -30.41 47.88 -54.92
CA GLU A 16 -30.92 49.25 -54.81
C GLU A 16 -30.91 49.92 -53.42
N ALA A 17 -29.88 50.74 -53.21
CA ALA A 17 -29.92 51.87 -52.28
C ALA A 17 -29.78 53.16 -53.12
N GLY A 18 -30.92 53.81 -53.36
CA GLY A 18 -30.99 55.22 -53.74
C GLY A 18 -31.64 56.00 -52.59
N GLY A 19 -31.12 57.21 -52.34
CA GLY A 19 -31.87 58.31 -51.72
C GLY A 19 -32.05 58.28 -50.19
N GLU A 20 -31.16 59.02 -49.52
CA GLU A 20 -31.43 60.03 -48.48
C GLU A 20 -32.48 59.78 -47.38
N GLY A 21 -32.03 59.98 -46.13
CA GLY A 21 -32.87 60.59 -45.10
C GLY A 21 -33.20 59.74 -43.87
N SER A 22 -32.54 60.10 -42.78
CA SER A 22 -33.07 60.10 -41.40
C SER A 22 -33.23 58.79 -40.63
N GLU A 23 -32.73 58.86 -39.39
CA GLU A 23 -32.95 57.97 -38.25
C GLU A 23 -32.48 56.51 -38.37
N ALA A 24 -31.28 56.28 -37.84
CA ALA A 24 -30.75 54.97 -37.50
C ALA A 24 -31.62 54.30 -36.42
N ALA A 25 -32.71 53.66 -36.84
CA ALA A 25 -33.44 52.70 -36.02
C ALA A 25 -32.50 51.51 -35.74
N ALA A 26 -31.90 51.52 -34.55
CA ALA A 26 -31.02 50.45 -34.08
C ALA A 26 -31.76 49.12 -34.12
N ALA A 27 -31.51 48.32 -35.16
CA ALA A 27 -32.02 46.97 -35.29
C ALA A 27 -31.62 46.18 -34.03
N LYS A 28 -32.60 45.67 -33.28
CA LYS A 28 -32.36 44.92 -32.05
C LYS A 28 -31.39 43.77 -32.38
N PRO A 29 -30.20 43.71 -31.77
CA PRO A 29 -29.22 42.70 -32.12
C PRO A 29 -29.86 41.33 -31.91
N GLY A 30 -29.76 40.48 -32.95
CA GLY A 30 -30.31 39.12 -32.91
C GLY A 30 -29.78 38.36 -31.70
N VAL A 31 -30.58 37.41 -31.19
CA VAL A 31 -30.27 36.63 -29.98
C VAL A 31 -28.86 36.02 -30.04
N TRP A 32 -28.41 35.57 -31.22
CA TRP A 32 -27.06 35.06 -31.48
C TRP A 32 -25.94 36.09 -31.31
N ALA A 33 -26.17 37.35 -31.71
CA ALA A 33 -25.20 38.42 -31.52
C ALA A 33 -25.08 38.78 -30.02
N ARG A 34 -26.21 38.76 -29.29
CA ARG A 34 -26.21 38.98 -27.83
C ARG A 34 -25.52 37.85 -27.08
N LEU A 35 -25.75 36.59 -27.48
CA LEU A 35 -25.05 35.42 -26.96
C LEU A 35 -23.54 35.48 -27.25
N GLY A 36 -23.15 35.94 -28.44
CA GLY A 36 -21.74 36.12 -28.79
C GLY A 36 -21.05 37.19 -27.95
N VAL A 37 -21.70 38.33 -27.72
CA VAL A 37 -21.18 39.40 -26.85
C VAL A 37 -21.09 38.91 -25.39
N TRP A 38 -22.12 38.21 -24.91
CA TRP A 38 -22.12 37.62 -23.57
C TRP A 38 -21.01 36.57 -23.38
N ALA A 39 -20.84 35.65 -24.34
CA ALA A 39 -19.79 34.63 -24.29
C ALA A 39 -18.39 35.27 -24.33
N ARG A 40 -18.23 36.35 -25.10
CA ARG A 40 -16.96 37.11 -25.15
C ARG A 40 -16.66 37.79 -23.81
N ALA A 41 -17.65 38.44 -23.21
CA ALA A 41 -17.51 39.05 -21.89
C ALA A 41 -17.15 38.00 -20.84
N LEU A 42 -17.85 36.85 -20.84
CA LEU A 42 -17.58 35.75 -19.93
C LEU A 42 -16.15 35.22 -20.06
N LEU A 43 -15.66 35.03 -21.30
CA LEU A 43 -14.27 34.60 -21.55
C LEU A 43 -13.26 35.64 -21.07
N GLN A 44 -13.55 36.93 -21.21
CA GLN A 44 -12.70 38.01 -20.69
C GLN A 44 -12.65 37.99 -19.16
N ASP A 45 -13.79 37.79 -18.49
CA ASP A 45 -13.85 37.70 -17.02
C ASP A 45 -13.02 36.52 -16.49
N TYR A 46 -13.11 35.33 -17.12
CA TYR A 46 -12.28 34.18 -16.74
C TYR A 46 -10.78 34.40 -17.04
N ALA A 47 -10.45 35.06 -18.15
CA ALA A 47 -9.06 35.36 -18.49
C ALA A 47 -8.45 36.33 -17.46
N GLU A 48 -9.20 37.33 -17.02
CA GLU A 48 -8.76 38.28 -16.00
C GLU A 48 -8.62 37.58 -14.63
N ALA A 49 -9.58 36.74 -14.25
CA ALA A 49 -9.49 35.94 -13.03
C ALA A 49 -8.25 35.02 -13.01
N CYS A 50 -7.86 34.43 -14.15
CA CYS A 50 -6.64 33.64 -14.26
C CYS A 50 -5.37 34.50 -14.09
N LYS A 51 -5.33 35.71 -14.64
CA LYS A 51 -4.20 36.64 -14.45
C LYS A 51 -4.07 37.05 -12.99
N ASP A 52 -5.18 37.36 -12.34
CA ASP A 52 -5.23 37.72 -10.92
C ASP A 52 -4.79 36.56 -10.03
N ALA A 53 -5.23 35.33 -10.34
CA ALA A 53 -4.78 34.13 -9.65
C ALA A 53 -3.27 33.92 -9.81
N ALA A 54 -2.71 34.14 -11.01
CA ALA A 54 -1.27 34.04 -11.25
C ALA A 54 -0.47 35.13 -10.51
N ALA A 55 -0.97 36.36 -10.47
CA ALA A 55 -0.37 37.45 -9.71
C ALA A 55 -0.40 37.16 -8.20
N ALA A 56 -1.53 36.66 -7.68
CA ALA A 56 -1.68 36.24 -6.29
C ALA A 56 -0.75 35.08 -5.93
N ALA A 57 -0.57 34.12 -6.84
CA ALA A 57 0.35 32.99 -6.64
C ALA A 57 1.81 33.45 -6.54
N ARG A 58 2.22 34.41 -7.38
CA ARG A 58 3.57 35.01 -7.33
C ARG A 58 3.78 35.85 -6.07
N ALA A 59 2.76 36.56 -5.62
CA ALA A 59 2.84 37.38 -4.41
C ALA A 59 2.96 36.54 -3.12
N ARG A 60 2.36 35.34 -3.09
CA ARG A 60 2.35 34.46 -1.91
C ARG A 60 2.53 32.99 -2.30
N PRO A 61 3.76 32.56 -2.67
CA PRO A 61 4.01 31.22 -3.19
C PRO A 61 3.66 30.11 -2.19
N GLY A 62 3.88 30.32 -0.89
CA GLY A 62 3.55 29.32 0.13
C GLY A 62 2.05 29.03 0.25
N ARG A 63 1.19 30.07 0.18
CA ARG A 63 -0.27 29.88 0.22
C ARG A 63 -0.77 29.25 -1.08
N ALA A 64 -0.21 29.66 -2.21
CA ALA A 64 -0.55 29.09 -3.51
C ALA A 64 -0.21 27.60 -3.60
N ALA A 65 0.99 27.21 -3.13
CA ALA A 65 1.39 25.80 -3.06
C ALA A 65 0.49 24.97 -2.13
N LEU A 66 0.06 25.54 -0.99
CA LEU A 66 -0.86 24.87 -0.08
C LEU A 66 -2.24 24.64 -0.73
N TYR A 67 -2.81 25.67 -1.39
CA TYR A 67 -4.11 25.53 -2.06
C TYR A 67 -4.06 24.63 -3.28
N SER A 68 -3.01 24.72 -4.11
CA SER A 68 -2.84 23.82 -5.26
C SER A 68 -2.59 22.39 -4.81
N GLY A 69 -1.81 22.19 -3.73
CA GLY A 69 -1.59 20.89 -3.11
C GLY A 69 -2.87 20.30 -2.53
N LEU A 70 -3.71 21.10 -1.87
CA LEU A 70 -5.00 20.64 -1.34
C LEU A 70 -5.97 20.28 -2.47
N LEU A 71 -6.09 21.13 -3.50
CA LEU A 71 -6.96 20.88 -4.64
C LEU A 71 -6.50 19.65 -5.44
N GLY A 72 -5.22 19.56 -5.74
CA GLY A 72 -4.62 18.42 -6.44
C GLY A 72 -4.71 17.14 -5.61
N GLY A 73 -4.43 17.22 -4.31
CA GLY A 73 -4.55 16.10 -3.38
C GLY A 73 -5.99 15.60 -3.25
N ALA A 74 -6.97 16.51 -3.15
CA ALA A 74 -8.38 16.15 -3.16
C ALA A 74 -8.75 15.47 -4.48
N ALA A 75 -8.48 16.10 -5.63
CA ALA A 75 -8.77 15.51 -6.94
C ALA A 75 -8.14 14.12 -7.12
N PHE A 76 -6.90 13.94 -6.65
CA PHE A 76 -6.21 12.66 -6.63
C PHE A 76 -6.93 11.64 -5.75
N CYS A 77 -7.32 12.01 -4.52
CA CYS A 77 -8.07 11.11 -3.63
C CYS A 77 -9.42 10.71 -4.22
N PHE A 78 -10.13 11.64 -4.87
CA PHE A 78 -11.39 11.34 -5.57
C PHE A 78 -11.18 10.37 -6.74
N ALA A 79 -10.10 10.54 -7.51
CA ALA A 79 -9.78 9.65 -8.64
C ALA A 79 -9.37 8.24 -8.17
N LEU A 80 -8.76 8.12 -6.99
CA LEU A 80 -8.35 6.85 -6.40
C LEU A 80 -9.34 6.31 -5.35
N ALA A 81 -10.54 6.87 -5.22
CA ALA A 81 -11.52 6.36 -4.28
C ALA A 81 -11.92 4.92 -4.68
N PRO A 82 -11.66 3.91 -3.84
CA PRO A 82 -11.90 2.53 -4.23
C PRO A 82 -13.41 2.27 -4.31
N SER A 83 -13.80 1.47 -5.31
CA SER A 83 -15.20 1.08 -5.54
C SER A 83 -15.56 -0.21 -4.78
N GLU A 84 -16.84 -0.54 -4.74
CA GLU A 84 -17.32 -1.81 -4.20
C GLU A 84 -16.68 -3.02 -4.90
N ALA A 85 -16.54 -2.97 -6.23
CA ALA A 85 -15.87 -4.02 -7.00
C ALA A 85 -14.40 -4.18 -6.60
N ALA A 86 -13.70 -3.08 -6.31
CA ALA A 86 -12.32 -3.14 -5.83
C ALA A 86 -12.20 -3.76 -4.43
N PHE A 87 -13.24 -3.62 -3.58
CA PHE A 87 -13.27 -4.34 -2.30
C PHE A 87 -13.48 -5.83 -2.50
N GLU A 88 -14.42 -6.20 -3.36
CA GLU A 88 -14.73 -7.59 -3.69
C GLU A 88 -13.51 -8.32 -4.28
N GLU A 89 -12.78 -7.67 -5.19
CA GLU A 89 -11.52 -8.19 -5.72
C GLU A 89 -10.48 -8.40 -4.62
N ALA A 90 -10.23 -7.38 -3.80
CA ALA A 90 -9.26 -7.46 -2.70
C ALA A 90 -9.63 -8.54 -1.66
N LEU A 91 -10.92 -8.70 -1.37
CA LEU A 91 -11.43 -9.72 -0.45
C LEU A 91 -11.21 -11.13 -1.00
N LEU A 92 -11.52 -11.34 -2.29
CA LEU A 92 -11.32 -12.64 -2.95
C LEU A 92 -9.82 -12.96 -3.11
N GLU A 93 -9.00 -11.98 -3.48
CA GLU A 93 -7.55 -12.12 -3.54
C GLU A 93 -6.97 -12.51 -2.17
N ALA A 94 -7.35 -11.81 -1.10
CA ALA A 94 -6.94 -12.12 0.26
C ALA A 94 -7.40 -13.50 0.73
N SER A 95 -8.59 -13.96 0.31
CA SER A 95 -9.04 -15.32 0.57
C SER A 95 -8.21 -16.36 -0.19
N GLY A 96 -7.84 -16.04 -1.44
CA GLY A 96 -6.98 -16.87 -2.28
C GLY A 96 -5.58 -17.02 -1.69
N THR A 97 -4.99 -15.93 -1.20
CA THR A 97 -3.68 -15.99 -0.54
C THR A 97 -3.77 -16.85 0.71
N LEU A 98 -4.76 -16.67 1.59
CA LEU A 98 -4.95 -17.50 2.78
C LEU A 98 -5.12 -19.00 2.47
N LEU A 99 -5.78 -19.35 1.36
CA LEU A 99 -6.00 -20.75 0.97
C LEU A 99 -4.69 -21.47 0.59
N LEU A 100 -3.64 -20.73 0.21
CA LEU A 100 -2.34 -21.31 -0.10
C LEU A 100 -1.56 -21.71 1.16
N LEU A 101 -1.90 -21.16 2.32
CA LEU A 101 -1.20 -21.44 3.57
C LEU A 101 -1.76 -22.66 4.30
N ALA A 102 -0.88 -23.41 4.95
CA ALA A 102 -1.27 -24.53 5.79
C ALA A 102 -2.05 -24.06 7.02
N PRO A 103 -2.98 -24.87 7.58
CA PRO A 103 -3.70 -24.52 8.80
C PRO A 103 -2.86 -24.23 10.04
N ALA A 104 -1.62 -24.72 10.10
CA ALA A 104 -0.71 -24.46 11.21
C ALA A 104 -0.15 -23.04 11.17
N THR A 105 0.30 -22.57 10.00
CA THR A 105 1.02 -21.30 9.87
C THR A 105 0.12 -20.07 9.74
N ARG A 106 -1.19 -20.25 9.50
CA ARG A 106 -2.12 -19.13 9.28
C ARG A 106 -2.40 -18.36 10.57
N ASN A 107 -2.38 -17.04 10.46
CA ASN A 107 -2.82 -16.16 11.53
C ASN A 107 -4.34 -16.29 11.76
N ARG A 108 -4.74 -16.67 12.98
CA ARG A 108 -6.15 -16.90 13.36
C ARG A 108 -7.01 -15.64 13.31
N ASP A 109 -6.42 -14.49 13.62
CA ASP A 109 -7.14 -13.21 13.60
C ASP A 109 -7.48 -12.80 12.16
N SER A 110 -6.53 -12.98 11.24
CA SER A 110 -6.73 -12.69 9.83
C SER A 110 -7.72 -13.66 9.18
N GLU A 111 -7.60 -14.96 9.51
CA GLU A 111 -8.53 -16.00 9.06
C GLU A 111 -9.97 -15.73 9.54
N SER A 112 -10.17 -15.47 10.83
CA SER A 112 -11.50 -15.20 11.39
C SER A 112 -12.11 -13.91 10.85
N PHE A 113 -11.31 -12.86 10.66
CA PHE A 113 -11.75 -11.62 10.04
C PHE A 113 -12.23 -11.83 8.60
N LEU A 114 -11.45 -12.56 7.77
CA LEU A 114 -11.83 -12.87 6.40
C LEU A 114 -13.06 -13.78 6.31
N GLN A 115 -13.13 -14.83 7.14
CA GLN A 115 -14.30 -15.70 7.20
C GLN A 115 -15.56 -14.91 7.57
N ARG A 116 -15.46 -13.96 8.51
CA ARG A 116 -16.55 -13.06 8.87
C ARG A 116 -16.97 -12.18 7.70
N LEU A 117 -16.03 -11.59 6.96
CA LEU A 117 -16.33 -10.77 5.78
C LEU A 117 -17.02 -11.60 4.67
N LEU A 118 -16.50 -12.78 4.37
CA LEU A 118 -17.09 -13.70 3.38
C LEU A 118 -18.50 -14.17 3.79
N TRP A 119 -18.71 -14.38 5.08
CA TRP A 119 -20.02 -14.72 5.63
C TRP A 119 -21.02 -13.56 5.52
N LEU A 120 -20.60 -12.33 5.84
CA LEU A 120 -21.42 -11.12 5.68
C LEU A 120 -21.76 -10.85 4.21
N ARG A 121 -20.79 -11.07 3.32
CA ARG A 121 -20.96 -11.01 1.87
C ARG A 121 -22.01 -12.04 1.41
N GLY A 122 -21.91 -13.29 1.84
CA GLY A 122 -22.87 -14.34 1.51
C GLY A 122 -24.31 -14.04 1.96
N ARG A 123 -24.47 -13.18 2.97
CA ARG A 123 -25.78 -12.72 3.47
C ARG A 123 -26.30 -11.43 2.81
N GLY A 124 -25.51 -10.77 1.95
CA GLY A 124 -25.87 -9.44 1.42
C GLY A 124 -25.87 -8.33 2.50
N CYS A 125 -25.24 -8.59 3.65
CA CYS A 125 -25.14 -7.66 4.77
C CYS A 125 -23.98 -6.67 4.63
N LEU A 126 -23.10 -6.85 3.64
CA LEU A 126 -21.96 -5.97 3.41
C LEU A 126 -22.40 -4.77 2.57
N ARG A 127 -22.08 -3.56 3.01
CA ARG A 127 -22.46 -2.30 2.33
C ARG A 127 -21.26 -1.43 2.06
N HIS A 128 -21.30 -0.81 0.90
CA HIS A 128 -20.32 0.17 0.46
C HIS A 128 -20.95 1.56 0.37
N VAL A 129 -20.25 2.58 0.88
CA VAL A 129 -20.58 3.99 0.68
C VAL A 129 -19.33 4.72 0.24
N ASN A 130 -19.43 5.42 -0.89
CA ASN A 130 -18.39 6.33 -1.37
C ASN A 130 -18.66 7.74 -0.82
N LEU A 131 -17.72 8.28 -0.06
CA LEU A 131 -17.79 9.63 0.51
C LEU A 131 -17.03 10.68 -0.33
N GLY A 132 -16.47 10.28 -1.48
CA GLY A 132 -15.68 11.14 -2.35
C GLY A 132 -14.19 10.79 -2.27
N PRO A 133 -13.41 11.38 -1.34
CA PRO A 133 -11.99 11.07 -1.19
C PRO A 133 -11.71 9.76 -0.45
N CYS A 134 -12.72 9.20 0.23
CA CYS A 134 -12.65 7.93 0.93
C CYS A 134 -13.91 7.10 0.68
N SER A 135 -13.76 5.79 0.81
CA SER A 135 -14.87 4.84 0.75
C SER A 135 -14.94 4.07 2.05
N LEU A 136 -16.14 3.69 2.48
CA LEU A 136 -16.37 2.92 3.69
C LEU A 136 -17.10 1.64 3.35
N VAL A 137 -16.68 0.56 4.01
CA VAL A 137 -17.42 -0.70 4.04
C VAL A 137 -17.93 -0.93 5.46
N TYR A 138 -19.23 -1.17 5.59
CA TYR A 138 -19.88 -1.38 6.88
C TYR A 138 -20.87 -2.55 6.84
N GLU A 139 -21.20 -3.04 8.03
CA GLU A 139 -22.17 -4.11 8.21
C GLU A 139 -23.60 -3.58 8.39
N ALA A 140 -24.51 -4.06 7.56
CA ALA A 140 -25.95 -3.92 7.71
C ALA A 140 -26.54 -5.14 8.43
N PRO A 141 -27.56 -4.95 9.29
CA PRO A 141 -28.18 -6.05 10.03
C PRO A 141 -28.95 -7.04 9.12
N PHE A 142 -29.42 -6.57 7.96
CA PHE A 142 -30.21 -7.35 7.01
C PHE A 142 -29.76 -7.08 5.57
N ASP A 143 -30.11 -8.01 4.68
CA ASP A 143 -29.95 -7.86 3.24
C ASP A 143 -30.80 -6.69 2.67
N ALA A 144 -30.43 -6.21 1.49
CA ALA A 144 -31.04 -5.07 0.81
C ALA A 144 -32.42 -5.44 0.30
N GLN A 145 -32.56 -6.70 -0.13
CA GLN A 145 -33.80 -7.24 -0.68
C GLN A 145 -34.75 -7.69 0.43
N ALA A 146 -34.31 -7.68 1.70
CA ALA A 146 -35.18 -7.98 2.82
C ALA A 146 -36.32 -6.95 2.91
N SER A 147 -37.55 -7.46 2.84
CA SER A 147 -38.79 -6.69 2.98
C SER A 147 -39.52 -6.96 4.30
N LEU A 148 -38.85 -7.63 5.25
CA LEU A 148 -39.38 -7.88 6.59
C LEU A 148 -39.63 -6.57 7.33
N TYR A 149 -40.69 -6.52 8.14
CA TYR A 149 -40.99 -5.36 8.98
C TYR A 149 -39.81 -4.97 9.88
N GLN A 150 -39.11 -5.97 10.44
CA GLN A 150 -37.93 -5.76 11.27
C GLN A 150 -36.81 -5.00 10.53
N ALA A 151 -36.65 -5.24 9.22
CA ALA A 151 -35.64 -4.59 8.39
C ALA A 151 -36.07 -3.20 7.87
N ARG A 152 -37.38 -2.92 7.80
CA ARG A 152 -37.91 -1.65 7.26
C ARG A 152 -38.31 -0.64 8.34
N CYS A 153 -38.61 -1.10 9.55
CA CYS A 153 -39.02 -0.24 10.65
C CYS A 153 -37.90 0.76 11.02
N ARG A 154 -38.18 2.06 10.92
CA ARG A 154 -37.23 3.14 11.23
C ARG A 154 -36.73 3.11 12.67
N TYR A 155 -37.57 2.67 13.61
CA TYR A 155 -37.24 2.63 15.04
C TYR A 155 -36.33 1.46 15.42
N LEU A 156 -36.27 0.42 14.58
CA LEU A 156 -35.37 -0.72 14.75
C LEU A 156 -34.03 -0.53 14.02
N GLN A 157 -33.90 0.54 13.21
CA GLN A 157 -32.65 0.83 12.53
C GLN A 157 -31.54 1.17 13.53
N PRO A 158 -30.29 0.80 13.21
CA PRO A 158 -29.16 1.18 14.05
C PRO A 158 -29.08 2.69 14.22
N ARG A 159 -28.68 3.09 15.42
CA ARG A 159 -28.45 4.50 15.74
C ARG A 159 -27.15 4.97 15.10
N TRP A 160 -27.07 6.25 14.77
CA TRP A 160 -25.84 6.88 14.28
C TRP A 160 -24.67 6.74 15.26
N VAL A 161 -24.94 6.64 16.57
CA VAL A 161 -23.93 6.43 17.61
C VAL A 161 -23.27 5.04 17.50
N ASP A 162 -24.00 4.04 17.02
CA ASP A 162 -23.49 2.66 16.87
C ASP A 162 -22.80 2.44 15.52
N PHE A 163 -22.87 3.43 14.61
CA PHE A 163 -22.33 3.32 13.26
C PHE A 163 -20.81 3.07 13.23
N PRO A 164 -19.97 3.75 14.03
CA PRO A 164 -18.52 3.50 14.03
C PRO A 164 -18.16 2.05 14.38
N GLY A 165 -18.92 1.39 15.26
CA GLY A 165 -18.70 -0.01 15.62
C GLY A 165 -19.07 -1.02 14.54
N ARG A 166 -19.75 -0.58 13.48
CA ARG A 166 -20.18 -1.41 12.33
C ARG A 166 -19.30 -1.22 11.10
N VAL A 167 -18.38 -0.25 11.13
CA VAL A 167 -17.42 -0.04 10.04
C VAL A 167 -16.41 -1.18 10.05
N LEU A 168 -16.27 -1.82 8.90
CA LEU A 168 -15.42 -2.99 8.70
C LEU A 168 -14.07 -2.60 8.09
N ASP A 169 -14.12 -1.72 7.08
CA ASP A 169 -12.93 -1.24 6.39
C ASP A 169 -13.09 0.18 5.86
N VAL A 170 -11.96 0.85 5.70
CA VAL A 170 -11.80 2.19 5.15
C VAL A 170 -10.92 2.12 3.91
N GLY A 171 -11.51 2.49 2.80
CA GLY A 171 -10.86 2.67 1.51
C GLY A 171 -10.31 4.08 1.37
N PHE A 172 -9.00 4.21 1.14
CA PHE A 172 -8.36 5.50 0.90
C PHE A 172 -7.18 5.34 -0.05
N VAL A 173 -7.12 6.18 -1.10
CA VAL A 173 -6.06 6.17 -2.13
C VAL A 173 -5.86 4.77 -2.75
N GLY A 174 -6.93 4.22 -3.29
CA GLY A 174 -6.94 2.99 -4.09
C GLY A 174 -6.72 1.71 -3.30
N ARG A 175 -6.74 1.77 -1.96
CA ARG A 175 -6.44 0.63 -1.08
C ARG A 175 -7.41 0.55 0.08
N TRP A 176 -7.65 -0.68 0.52
CA TRP A 176 -8.42 -1.02 1.70
C TRP A 176 -7.48 -1.21 2.88
N TRP A 177 -7.53 -0.32 3.86
CA TRP A 177 -6.48 -0.20 4.88
C TRP A 177 -6.57 -1.27 5.96
N VAL A 178 -7.78 -1.60 6.41
CA VAL A 178 -8.00 -2.59 7.48
C VAL A 178 -7.74 -3.99 6.95
N LEU A 179 -8.32 -4.35 5.79
CA LEU A 179 -8.07 -5.62 5.14
C LEU A 179 -6.58 -5.84 4.90
N ARG A 180 -5.88 -4.83 4.36
CA ARG A 180 -4.44 -4.92 4.12
C ARG A 180 -3.63 -5.05 5.41
N ALA A 181 -3.97 -4.29 6.46
CA ALA A 181 -3.28 -4.38 7.74
C ALA A 181 -3.44 -5.77 8.36
N ARG A 182 -4.65 -6.35 8.29
CA ARG A 182 -4.92 -7.73 8.75
C ARG A 182 -4.23 -8.79 7.90
N MET A 183 -4.03 -8.54 6.62
CA MET A 183 -3.39 -9.48 5.70
C MET A 183 -1.87 -9.38 5.65
N ARG A 184 -1.25 -8.38 6.30
CA ARG A 184 0.20 -8.15 6.23
C ARG A 184 1.01 -9.33 6.76
N ASP A 185 0.63 -9.85 7.92
CA ASP A 185 1.33 -10.93 8.64
C ASP A 185 0.38 -12.15 8.77
N CYS A 186 -0.27 -12.52 7.66
CA CYS A 186 -1.24 -13.61 7.63
C CYS A 186 -0.62 -15.01 7.67
N ASP A 187 0.70 -15.09 7.48
CA ASP A 187 1.56 -16.26 7.46
C ASP A 187 2.27 -16.55 8.78
N ILE A 188 2.04 -15.72 9.79
CA ILE A 188 2.62 -15.87 11.12
C ILE A 188 1.52 -16.27 12.10
N ASN A 189 1.62 -17.49 12.64
CA ASN A 189 0.77 -17.93 13.73
C ASN A 189 1.44 -17.71 15.10
N HIS A 190 1.00 -16.68 15.82
CA HIS A 190 1.57 -16.35 17.14
C HIS A 190 1.36 -17.45 18.20
N ASP A 191 0.35 -18.30 18.05
CA ASP A 191 0.04 -19.38 19.01
C ASP A 191 1.18 -20.40 19.09
N GLU A 192 1.88 -20.63 17.97
CA GLU A 192 3.02 -21.56 17.91
C GLU A 192 4.18 -21.10 18.80
N PHE A 193 4.36 -19.79 18.97
CA PHE A 193 5.52 -19.21 19.65
C PHE A 193 5.28 -18.90 21.13
N LEU A 194 4.10 -19.20 21.68
CA LEU A 194 3.76 -18.90 23.08
C LEU A 194 4.65 -19.61 24.11
N HIS A 195 5.23 -20.75 23.73
CA HIS A 195 6.16 -21.50 24.58
C HIS A 195 7.53 -20.82 24.75
N LEU A 196 7.84 -19.81 23.92
CA LEU A 196 9.12 -19.11 23.94
C LEU A 196 9.10 -17.94 24.95
N PRO A 197 10.25 -17.67 25.62
CA PRO A 197 10.43 -16.47 26.42
C PRO A 197 10.08 -15.17 25.66
N PRO A 198 9.65 -14.09 26.36
CA PRO A 198 9.24 -12.83 25.71
C PRO A 198 10.30 -12.23 24.77
N HIS A 199 11.59 -12.34 25.11
CA HIS A 199 12.66 -11.76 24.32
C HIS A 199 12.88 -12.45 22.95
N LEU A 200 12.43 -13.71 22.79
CA LEU A 200 12.51 -14.43 21.51
C LEU A 200 11.27 -14.26 20.63
N ARG A 201 10.19 -13.69 21.18
CA ARG A 201 8.94 -13.45 20.43
C ARG A 201 8.94 -12.12 19.67
N VAL A 202 9.90 -11.23 19.96
CA VAL A 202 9.99 -9.92 19.33
C VAL A 202 10.79 -10.04 18.03
N VAL A 203 10.14 -9.80 16.89
CA VAL A 203 10.77 -9.76 15.58
C VAL A 203 10.92 -8.31 15.13
N GLY A 204 12.16 -7.83 15.04
CA GLY A 204 12.47 -6.49 14.52
C GLY A 204 12.76 -6.52 13.01
N PRO A 205 12.64 -5.39 12.30
CA PRO A 205 12.96 -5.34 10.86
C PRO A 205 14.40 -5.79 10.53
N HIS A 206 15.35 -5.46 11.39
CA HIS A 206 16.75 -5.85 11.24
C HIS A 206 16.98 -7.38 11.37
N HIS A 207 16.08 -8.11 12.02
CA HIS A 207 16.13 -9.58 12.07
C HIS A 207 15.71 -10.23 10.75
N LEU A 208 14.97 -9.50 9.89
CA LEU A 208 14.45 -10.00 8.62
C LEU A 208 15.44 -9.81 7.46
N HIS A 209 16.46 -8.95 7.65
CA HIS A 209 17.50 -8.72 6.66
C HIS A 209 18.65 -9.70 6.86
N SER A 210 18.96 -10.51 5.85
CA SER A 210 19.95 -11.59 5.94
C SER A 210 21.41 -11.12 5.93
N GLU A 211 21.68 -9.89 5.48
CA GLU A 211 23.03 -9.37 5.24
C GLU A 211 23.99 -9.54 6.43
N ALA A 212 23.54 -9.24 7.65
CA ALA A 212 24.36 -9.39 8.84
C ALA A 212 24.64 -10.86 9.17
N ASN A 213 23.65 -11.74 8.99
CA ASN A 213 23.78 -13.16 9.26
C ASN A 213 24.71 -13.84 8.26
N GLU A 214 24.62 -13.48 6.97
CA GLU A 214 25.52 -13.97 5.91
C GLU A 214 26.96 -13.54 6.19
N ARG A 215 27.18 -12.26 6.54
CA ARG A 215 28.51 -11.78 6.91
C ARG A 215 29.09 -12.54 8.11
N LEU A 216 28.31 -12.73 9.18
CA LEU A 216 28.75 -13.48 10.36
C LEU A 216 29.00 -14.96 10.03
N PHE A 217 28.24 -15.54 9.10
CA PHE A 217 28.45 -16.90 8.62
C PHE A 217 29.80 -17.03 7.89
N ASP A 218 30.15 -16.07 7.04
CA ASP A 218 31.45 -16.06 6.34
C ASP A 218 32.63 -15.87 7.31
N GLU A 219 32.44 -15.11 8.38
CA GLU A 219 33.45 -14.90 9.42
C GLU A 219 33.88 -16.20 10.11
N LYS A 220 32.99 -17.19 10.18
CA LYS A 220 33.28 -18.52 10.73
C LYS A 220 34.41 -19.24 9.98
N TYR A 221 34.57 -18.98 8.67
CA TYR A 221 35.57 -19.63 7.84
C TYR A 221 36.92 -18.91 7.85
N LYS A 222 37.05 -17.79 8.56
CA LYS A 222 38.34 -17.09 8.71
C LYS A 222 39.29 -17.97 9.51
N ALA A 223 40.50 -18.15 8.98
CA ALA A 223 41.54 -18.92 9.66
C ALA A 223 41.86 -18.29 11.02
N VAL A 224 41.99 -19.14 12.04
CA VAL A 224 42.46 -18.72 13.36
C VAL A 224 43.94 -18.35 13.23
N VAL A 225 44.26 -17.10 13.53
CA VAL A 225 45.65 -16.65 13.59
C VAL A 225 46.19 -16.96 14.98
N LEU A 226 47.14 -17.89 15.06
CA LEU A 226 47.88 -18.19 16.28
C LEU A 226 48.91 -17.09 16.52
N THR A 227 49.06 -16.64 17.76
CA THR A 227 50.15 -15.75 18.14
C THR A 227 51.46 -16.53 18.23
N ASP A 228 52.60 -15.88 17.98
CA ASP A 228 53.92 -16.53 18.01
C ASP A 228 54.15 -17.28 19.33
N ASP A 229 53.75 -16.69 20.47
CA ASP A 229 53.83 -17.34 21.79
C ASP A 229 53.04 -18.66 21.87
N GLN A 230 51.90 -18.77 21.17
CA GLN A 230 51.09 -19.99 21.15
C GLN A 230 51.71 -21.05 20.23
N VAL A 231 52.34 -20.62 19.15
CA VAL A 231 53.08 -21.51 18.25
C VAL A 231 54.32 -22.04 18.97
N ASP A 232 55.07 -21.17 19.65
CA ASP A 232 56.26 -21.54 20.41
C ASP A 232 55.92 -22.48 21.57
N GLN A 233 54.83 -22.22 22.28
CA GLN A 233 54.33 -23.12 23.32
C GLN A 233 53.99 -24.50 22.75
N ALA A 234 53.27 -24.56 21.63
CA ALA A 234 52.93 -25.83 20.98
C ALA A 234 54.17 -26.60 20.50
N LEU A 235 55.14 -25.90 19.90
CA LEU A 235 56.41 -26.48 19.46
C LEU A 235 57.23 -27.00 20.64
N TRP A 236 57.25 -26.28 21.77
CA TRP A 236 57.93 -26.72 22.99
C TRP A 236 57.28 -27.98 23.56
N GLU A 237 55.94 -28.03 23.62
CA GLU A 237 55.19 -29.21 24.07
C GLU A 237 55.46 -30.42 23.18
N GLU A 238 55.49 -30.25 21.86
CA GLU A 238 55.89 -31.32 20.94
C GLU A 238 57.32 -31.80 21.18
N GLN A 239 58.27 -30.88 21.39
CA GLN A 239 59.66 -31.25 21.69
C GLN A 239 59.77 -32.05 22.99
N VAL A 240 59.05 -31.66 24.04
CA VAL A 240 59.03 -32.40 25.31
C VAL A 240 58.47 -33.80 25.11
N LEU A 241 57.34 -33.95 24.39
CA LEU A 241 56.76 -35.27 24.10
C LEU A 241 57.69 -36.17 23.28
N GLN A 242 58.43 -35.61 22.33
CA GLN A 242 59.42 -36.38 21.55
C GLN A 242 60.59 -36.83 22.43
N LYS A 243 61.05 -35.97 23.34
CA LYS A 243 62.10 -36.33 24.30
C LYS A 243 61.65 -37.45 25.22
N GLU A 244 60.46 -37.36 25.79
CA GLU A 244 59.88 -38.42 26.64
C GLU A 244 59.74 -39.76 25.89
N LYS A 245 59.30 -39.73 24.63
CA LYS A 245 59.25 -40.95 23.79
C LYS A 245 60.63 -41.56 23.59
N LYS A 246 61.64 -40.74 23.30
CA LYS A 246 63.01 -41.20 23.12
C LYS A 246 63.58 -41.79 24.40
N ASP A 247 63.36 -41.15 25.54
CA ASP A 247 63.81 -41.62 26.85
C ASP A 247 63.13 -42.95 27.24
N ARG A 248 61.85 -43.14 26.91
CA ARG A 248 61.18 -44.44 27.07
C ARG A 248 61.78 -45.52 26.17
N LEU A 249 62.11 -45.19 24.93
CA LEU A 249 62.73 -46.14 24.00
C LEU A 249 64.14 -46.54 24.46
N THR A 250 64.95 -45.59 24.91
CA THR A 250 66.30 -45.89 25.42
C THR A 250 66.24 -46.72 26.71
N LEU A 251 65.29 -46.44 27.61
CA LEU A 251 65.05 -47.27 28.79
C LEU A 251 64.64 -48.70 28.41
N SER A 252 63.76 -48.87 27.42
CA SER A 252 63.38 -50.21 26.93
C SER A 252 64.56 -50.97 26.28
N GLN A 253 65.42 -50.28 25.52
CA GLN A 253 66.62 -50.88 24.93
C GLN A 253 67.66 -51.25 26.01
N ALA A 254 67.90 -50.38 26.98
CA ALA A 254 68.79 -50.67 28.10
C ALA A 254 68.29 -51.86 28.93
N GLN A 255 66.97 -51.94 29.19
CA GLN A 255 66.36 -53.09 29.85
C GLN A 255 66.53 -54.39 29.03
N SER A 256 66.39 -54.32 27.70
CA SER A 256 66.62 -55.48 26.83
C SER A 256 68.10 -55.95 26.81
N LEU A 257 69.05 -55.02 26.87
CA LEU A 257 70.48 -55.32 26.91
C LEU A 257 70.89 -55.94 28.25
N VAL A 258 70.40 -55.39 29.37
CA VAL A 258 70.62 -55.97 30.71
C VAL A 258 70.01 -57.37 30.82
N GLN A 259 68.82 -57.60 30.26
CA GLN A 259 68.24 -58.95 30.18
C GLN A 259 69.09 -59.92 29.34
N SER A 260 69.79 -59.44 28.31
CA SER A 260 70.68 -60.25 27.48
C SER A 260 72.03 -60.57 28.14
N GLU A 261 72.55 -59.68 29.00
CA GLU A 261 73.79 -59.91 29.76
C GLU A 261 73.60 -60.86 30.95
N VAL A 262 72.43 -60.83 31.61
CA VAL A 262 72.07 -61.76 32.70
C VAL A 262 71.80 -63.18 32.20
N ALA A 263 71.57 -63.36 30.89
CA ALA A 263 71.28 -64.66 30.25
C ALA A 263 72.52 -65.38 29.68
N ARG A 264 73.74 -64.86 29.88
CA ARG A 264 75.03 -65.51 29.57
C ARG A 264 75.73 -66.00 30.83
#